data_AF-A0A543FF05-F1
#
_entry.id   AF-A0A543FF05-F1
#
_cell.length_a   1.000
_cell.length_b   1.000
_cell.length_c   1.000
_cell.angle_alpha   90.00
_cell.angle_beta   90.00
_cell.angle_gamma   90.00
#
_symmetry.space_group_name_H-M   'P 1'
#
loop_
_entity.id
_entity.type
_entity.pdbx_description
1 polymer ?
#
loop_
_entity_poly.entity_id
_entity_poly.type
_entity_poly.pdbx_seq_one_letter_code
_entity_poly.pdbx_strand_id
1 'polypeptide(L)'
;MEATTINTTDDAVAFLIDQHVRIRELFAEVEQAPTAEQREQKFYELRRLLAVHETAEEEIIHPRFRREVDDGAKIIDARLEEENKAKRQLADIEAVDIDSPEFDAKLAALRDGVLAHAEHEEHEEFNRLRAELEPDELQRLRSAVKFAEAMAPTRPHPGVESATANMLVGPFAAMMDRAKDAITKSRTS
;
A
#
# COMPACT_ATOMS: atom_id res chain seq x y z
N MET A 1 -9.66 37.02 1.15
CA MET A 1 -10.27 36.52 -0.09
C MET A 1 -9.32 35.48 -0.65
N GLU A 2 -9.87 34.30 -0.94
CA GLU A 2 -9.24 32.99 -1.01
C GLU A 2 -8.04 32.88 -1.96
N ALA A 3 -6.97 32.25 -1.48
CA ALA A 3 -5.92 31.70 -2.33
C ALA A 3 -6.37 30.31 -2.81
N THR A 4 -7.22 30.31 -3.83
CA THR A 4 -7.50 29.11 -4.63
C THR A 4 -6.25 28.75 -5.41
N THR A 5 -5.51 27.76 -4.95
CA THR A 5 -4.48 27.08 -5.74
C THR A 5 -4.51 25.60 -5.45
N ILE A 6 -5.66 24.98 -5.74
CA ILE A 6 -5.75 23.55 -5.93
C ILE A 6 -5.33 23.28 -7.38
N ASN A 7 -4.04 23.06 -7.61
CA ASN A 7 -3.52 22.58 -8.90
C ASN A 7 -3.40 21.04 -8.82
N THR A 8 -4.56 20.37 -8.85
CA THR A 8 -4.77 18.95 -8.52
C THR A 8 -4.42 17.96 -9.64
N THR A 9 -3.18 18.00 -10.14
CA THR A 9 -2.66 16.86 -10.93
C THR A 9 -1.19 16.55 -10.65
N ASP A 10 -0.51 17.35 -9.82
CA ASP A 10 0.95 17.24 -9.65
C ASP A 10 1.46 16.92 -8.23
N ASP A 11 0.58 16.76 -7.25
CA ASP A 11 0.96 16.52 -5.85
C ASP A 11 0.77 15.04 -5.42
N ALA A 12 1.44 14.62 -4.34
CA ALA A 12 1.45 13.22 -3.88
C ALA A 12 0.07 12.70 -3.48
N VAL A 13 -0.73 13.55 -2.85
CA VAL A 13 -2.07 13.16 -2.36
C VAL A 13 -3.01 12.92 -3.54
N ALA A 14 -3.00 13.82 -4.54
CA ALA A 14 -3.79 13.60 -5.75
C ALA A 14 -3.40 12.30 -6.45
N PHE A 15 -2.09 12.03 -6.52
CA PHE A 15 -1.58 10.79 -7.13
C PHE A 15 -2.05 9.51 -6.41
N LEU A 16 -2.07 9.50 -5.08
CA LEU A 16 -2.55 8.35 -4.30
C LEU A 16 -4.07 8.17 -4.36
N ILE A 17 -4.83 9.27 -4.35
CA ILE A 17 -6.28 9.23 -4.57
C ILE A 17 -6.62 8.62 -5.96
N ASP A 18 -5.84 8.97 -6.99
CA ASP A 18 -6.01 8.34 -8.31
C ASP A 18 -5.72 6.82 -8.26
N GLN A 19 -4.77 6.37 -7.43
CA GLN A 19 -4.56 4.94 -7.17
C GLN A 19 -5.75 4.30 -6.46
N HIS A 20 -6.36 4.95 -5.45
CA HIS A 20 -7.57 4.45 -4.80
C HIS A 20 -8.72 4.26 -5.79
N VAL A 21 -8.90 5.22 -6.70
CA VAL A 21 -9.89 5.12 -7.78
C VAL A 21 -9.58 3.91 -8.65
N ARG A 22 -8.32 3.72 -9.07
CA ARG A 22 -7.93 2.57 -9.90
C ARG A 22 -8.09 1.23 -9.18
N ILE A 23 -7.79 1.16 -7.88
CA ILE A 23 -8.00 -0.03 -7.05
C ILE A 23 -9.49 -0.39 -7.01
N ARG A 24 -10.37 0.59 -6.79
CA ARG A 24 -11.84 0.40 -6.82
C ARG A 24 -12.32 -0.13 -8.17
N GLU A 25 -11.82 0.42 -9.26
CA GLU A 25 -12.13 -0.07 -10.62
C GLU A 25 -11.65 -1.51 -10.83
N LEU A 26 -10.43 -1.85 -10.38
CA LEU A 26 -9.87 -3.19 -10.52
C LEU A 26 -10.68 -4.24 -9.75
N PHE A 27 -11.20 -3.92 -8.56
CA PHE A 27 -12.15 -4.83 -7.88
C PHE A 27 -13.39 -5.11 -8.75
N ALA A 28 -13.99 -4.07 -9.33
CA ALA A 28 -15.13 -4.25 -10.21
C ALA A 28 -14.78 -5.03 -11.49
N GLU A 29 -13.59 -4.81 -12.06
CA GLU A 29 -13.09 -5.55 -13.21
C GLU A 29 -12.87 -7.05 -12.90
N VAL A 30 -12.40 -7.40 -11.69
CA VAL A 30 -12.29 -8.80 -11.24
C VAL A 30 -13.65 -9.46 -11.07
N GLU A 31 -14.63 -8.74 -10.51
CA GLU A 31 -15.99 -9.25 -10.30
C GLU A 31 -16.76 -9.44 -11.62
N GLN A 32 -16.51 -8.57 -12.61
CA GLN A 32 -17.23 -8.56 -13.88
C GLN A 32 -16.51 -9.29 -15.01
N ALA A 33 -15.33 -9.86 -14.74
CA ALA A 33 -14.55 -10.59 -15.74
C ALA A 33 -15.37 -11.77 -16.32
N PRO A 34 -15.52 -11.86 -17.65
CA PRO A 34 -16.38 -12.86 -18.28
C PRO A 34 -15.73 -14.24 -18.40
N THR A 35 -14.43 -14.37 -18.16
CA THR A 35 -13.69 -15.63 -18.18
C THR A 35 -12.72 -15.72 -17.00
N ALA A 36 -12.43 -16.94 -16.55
CA ALA A 36 -11.45 -17.21 -15.50
C ALA A 36 -10.07 -16.61 -15.80
N GLU A 37 -9.61 -16.70 -17.06
CA GLU A 37 -8.32 -16.13 -17.50
C GLU A 37 -8.30 -14.60 -17.35
N GLN A 38 -9.38 -13.92 -17.76
CA GLN A 38 -9.48 -12.48 -17.60
C GLN A 38 -9.60 -12.09 -16.13
N ARG A 39 -10.31 -12.90 -15.34
CA ARG A 39 -10.44 -12.72 -13.88
C ARG A 39 -9.09 -12.81 -13.18
N GLU A 40 -8.30 -13.83 -13.50
CA GLU A 40 -6.95 -14.02 -13.00
C GLU A 40 -6.03 -12.86 -13.39
N GLN A 41 -6.10 -12.41 -14.65
CA GLN A 41 -5.34 -11.24 -15.11
C GLN A 41 -5.69 -9.98 -14.31
N LYS A 42 -6.98 -9.69 -14.13
CA LYS A 42 -7.44 -8.52 -13.36
C LYS A 42 -7.10 -8.63 -11.89
N PHE A 43 -7.17 -9.82 -11.32
CA PHE A 43 -6.80 -10.05 -9.93
C PHE A 43 -5.29 -9.88 -9.74
N TYR A 44 -4.47 -10.30 -10.71
CA TYR A 44 -3.04 -10.04 -10.73
C TYR A 44 -2.73 -8.52 -10.82
N GLU A 45 -3.43 -7.79 -11.68
CA GLU A 45 -3.31 -6.33 -11.79
C GLU A 45 -3.66 -5.64 -10.46
N LEU A 46 -4.78 -6.02 -9.83
CA LEU A 46 -5.21 -5.54 -8.52
C LEU A 46 -4.15 -5.80 -7.45
N ARG A 47 -3.71 -7.06 -7.32
CA ARG A 47 -2.68 -7.44 -6.35
C ARG A 47 -1.40 -6.63 -6.51
N ARG A 48 -0.93 -6.49 -7.76
CA ARG A 48 0.29 -5.72 -8.03
C ARG A 48 0.10 -4.28 -7.59
N LEU A 49 -1.05 -3.68 -7.88
CA LEU A 49 -1.32 -2.30 -7.52
C LEU A 49 -1.38 -2.08 -6.02
N LEU A 50 -2.09 -2.95 -5.29
CA LEU A 50 -2.13 -2.92 -3.83
C LEU A 50 -0.73 -2.97 -3.23
N ALA A 51 0.13 -3.89 -3.70
CA ALA A 51 1.47 -4.05 -3.15
C ALA A 51 2.38 -2.82 -3.38
N VAL A 52 2.33 -2.19 -4.56
CA VAL A 52 3.17 -1.00 -4.83
C VAL A 52 2.66 0.23 -4.09
N HIS A 53 1.34 0.37 -3.99
CA HIS A 53 0.66 1.47 -3.29
C HIS A 53 0.97 1.46 -1.80
N GLU A 54 0.73 0.32 -1.14
CA GLU A 54 1.00 0.11 0.28
C GLU A 54 2.50 0.28 0.61
N THR A 55 3.40 -0.16 -0.29
CA THR A 55 4.84 0.09 -0.13
C THR A 55 5.16 1.59 -0.12
N ALA A 56 4.51 2.38 -0.98
CA ALA A 56 4.74 3.81 -1.01
C ALA A 56 4.19 4.51 0.24
N GLU A 57 3.07 4.04 0.76
CA GLU A 57 2.48 4.57 2.00
C GLU A 57 3.35 4.27 3.22
N GLU A 58 3.73 3.01 3.42
CA GLU A 58 4.55 2.58 4.56
C GLU A 58 5.94 3.21 4.56
N GLU A 59 6.58 3.35 3.40
CA GLU A 59 7.96 3.84 3.31
C GLU A 59 8.05 5.36 3.24
N ILE A 60 7.03 6.04 2.69
CA ILE A 60 7.10 7.47 2.36
C ILE A 60 6.03 8.28 3.10
N ILE A 61 4.75 7.90 2.98
CA ILE A 61 3.64 8.74 3.44
C ILE A 61 3.49 8.66 4.95
N HIS A 62 3.34 7.47 5.51
CA HIS A 62 3.14 7.28 6.94
C HIS A 62 4.29 7.86 7.79
N PRO A 63 5.58 7.65 7.46
CA PRO A 63 6.68 8.24 8.21
C PRO A 63 6.70 9.78 8.10
N ARG A 64 6.30 10.33 6.95
CA ARG A 64 6.16 11.77 6.78
C ARG A 64 5.01 12.28 7.64
N PHE A 65 3.82 11.68 7.56
CA PHE A 65 2.66 12.08 8.36
C PHE A 65 2.94 12.03 9.87
N ARG A 66 3.52 10.94 10.37
CA ARG A 66 3.89 10.80 11.80
C ARG A 66 4.81 11.93 12.29
N ARG A 67 5.62 12.52 11.41
CA ARG A 67 6.58 13.58 11.76
C ARG A 67 5.97 14.98 11.75
N GLU A 68 5.04 15.22 10.86
CA GLU A 68 4.49 16.57 10.62
C GLU A 68 3.21 16.83 11.40
N VAL A 69 2.49 15.77 11.80
CA VAL A 69 1.14 15.89 12.33
C VAL A 69 1.06 15.45 13.78
N ASP A 70 0.57 16.34 14.64
CA ASP A 70 0.26 16.02 16.04
C ASP A 70 -0.77 14.88 16.13
N ASP A 71 -0.55 13.96 17.06
CA ASP A 71 -1.25 12.68 17.20
C ASP A 71 -1.16 11.74 15.98
N GLY A 72 -0.29 12.04 15.00
CA GLY A 72 -0.17 11.27 13.77
C GLY A 72 0.18 9.80 14.00
N ALA A 73 0.93 9.49 15.05
CA ALA A 73 1.27 8.11 15.42
C ALA A 73 0.02 7.22 15.59
N LYS A 74 -1.02 7.72 16.27
CA LYS A 74 -2.24 6.94 16.52
C LYS A 74 -3.02 6.65 15.24
N ILE A 75 -3.06 7.61 14.31
CA ILE A 75 -3.75 7.45 13.02
C ILE A 75 -3.02 6.42 12.18
N ILE A 76 -1.69 6.54 12.08
CA ILE A 76 -0.91 5.58 11.29
C ILE A 76 -0.97 4.17 11.91
N ASP A 77 -0.96 4.04 13.23
CA ASP A 77 -1.09 2.72 13.85
C ASP A 77 -2.41 2.04 13.46
N ALA A 78 -3.50 2.81 13.30
CA ALA A 78 -4.77 2.28 12.79
C ALA A 78 -4.71 1.92 11.29
N ARG A 79 -4.05 2.71 10.45
CA ARG A 79 -3.83 2.41 9.02
C ARG A 79 -3.05 1.11 8.83
N LEU A 80 -1.93 0.98 9.54
CA LEU A 80 -1.10 -0.23 9.54
C LEU A 80 -1.89 -1.48 10.01
N GLU A 81 -2.83 -1.36 10.94
CA GLU A 81 -3.69 -2.47 11.35
C GLU A 81 -4.64 -2.93 10.23
N GLU A 82 -5.23 -1.98 9.50
CA GLU A 82 -6.11 -2.21 8.35
C GLU A 82 -5.35 -2.86 7.18
N GLU A 83 -4.20 -2.30 6.83
CA GLU A 83 -3.23 -2.82 5.83
C GLU A 83 -2.84 -4.26 6.13
N ASN A 84 -2.36 -4.53 7.35
CA ASN A 84 -1.97 -5.87 7.76
C ASN A 84 -3.14 -6.87 7.69
N LYS A 85 -4.38 -6.41 7.90
CA LYS A 85 -5.57 -7.24 7.70
C LYS A 85 -5.82 -7.49 6.22
N ALA A 86 -5.73 -6.47 5.36
CA ALA A 86 -5.87 -6.62 3.91
C ALA A 86 -4.82 -7.57 3.32
N LYS A 87 -3.55 -7.47 3.74
CA LYS A 87 -2.47 -8.40 3.36
C LYS A 87 -2.81 -9.86 3.69
N ARG A 88 -3.35 -10.12 4.88
CA ARG A 88 -3.78 -11.48 5.29
C ARG A 88 -4.95 -11.97 4.45
N GLN A 89 -5.95 -11.13 4.22
CA GLN A 89 -7.10 -11.48 3.37
C GLN A 89 -6.66 -11.78 1.94
N LEU A 90 -5.72 -11.01 1.40
CA LEU A 90 -5.17 -11.23 0.06
C LEU A 90 -4.43 -12.57 -0.02
N ALA A 91 -3.60 -12.91 0.96
CA ALA A 91 -2.95 -14.22 1.04
C ALA A 91 -3.95 -15.39 1.12
N ASP A 92 -5.05 -15.21 1.85
CA ASP A 92 -6.12 -16.22 1.93
C ASP A 92 -6.87 -16.39 0.59
N ILE A 93 -7.01 -15.32 -0.21
CA ILE A 93 -7.62 -15.38 -1.54
C ILE A 93 -6.72 -16.11 -2.54
N GLU A 94 -5.40 -15.89 -2.46
CA GLU A 94 -4.43 -16.57 -3.35
C GLU A 94 -4.40 -18.10 -3.19
N ALA A 95 -4.91 -18.61 -2.07
CA ALA A 95 -4.95 -20.04 -1.79
C ALA A 95 -6.22 -20.75 -2.31
N VAL A 96 -7.18 -20.02 -2.89
CA VAL A 96 -8.44 -20.58 -3.37
C VAL A 96 -8.59 -20.47 -4.89
N ASP A 97 -9.46 -21.30 -5.45
CA ASP A 97 -9.76 -21.30 -6.89
C ASP A 97 -10.48 -20.01 -7.29
N ILE A 98 -9.99 -19.34 -8.34
CA ILE A 98 -10.47 -18.06 -8.87
C ILE A 98 -11.97 -18.07 -9.24
N ASP A 99 -12.52 -19.24 -9.59
CA ASP A 99 -13.93 -19.41 -9.96
C ASP A 99 -14.80 -19.96 -8.82
N SER A 100 -14.24 -20.13 -7.61
CA SER A 100 -14.98 -20.66 -6.48
C SER A 100 -15.88 -19.61 -5.82
N PRO A 101 -17.03 -20.01 -5.25
CA PRO A 101 -17.82 -19.13 -4.39
C PRO A 101 -17.05 -18.60 -3.16
N GLU A 102 -16.01 -19.34 -2.73
CA GLU A 102 -15.13 -18.91 -1.65
C GLU A 102 -14.26 -17.73 -2.07
N PHE A 103 -13.74 -17.73 -3.31
CA PHE A 103 -13.04 -16.58 -3.87
C PHE A 103 -13.93 -15.34 -3.88
N ASP A 104 -15.18 -15.45 -4.33
CA ASP A 104 -16.14 -14.33 -4.36
C ASP A 104 -16.36 -13.73 -2.96
N ALA A 105 -16.57 -14.60 -1.96
CA ALA A 105 -16.80 -14.16 -0.59
C ALA A 105 -15.56 -13.47 0.01
N LYS A 106 -14.36 -14.03 -0.22
CA LYS A 106 -13.12 -13.45 0.28
C LYS A 106 -12.76 -12.15 -0.45
N LEU A 107 -12.95 -12.09 -1.77
CA LEU A 107 -12.75 -10.89 -2.59
C LEU A 107 -13.64 -9.75 -2.12
N ALA A 108 -14.93 -10.02 -1.85
CA ALA A 108 -15.85 -9.03 -1.31
C ALA A 108 -15.38 -8.51 0.06
N ALA A 109 -14.93 -9.40 0.95
CA ALA A 109 -14.41 -9.00 2.26
C ALA A 109 -13.10 -8.20 2.18
N LEU A 110 -12.21 -8.51 1.22
CA LEU A 110 -11.02 -7.71 0.96
C LEU A 110 -11.40 -6.34 0.41
N ARG A 111 -12.29 -6.28 -0.59
CA ARG A 111 -12.79 -5.05 -1.19
C ARG A 111 -13.34 -4.11 -0.13
N ASP A 112 -14.24 -4.59 0.71
CA ASP A 112 -14.87 -3.76 1.75
C ASP A 112 -13.82 -3.23 2.75
N GLY A 113 -12.80 -4.03 3.08
CA GLY A 113 -11.70 -3.60 3.94
C GLY A 113 -10.80 -2.55 3.29
N VAL A 114 -10.39 -2.76 2.04
CA VAL A 114 -9.53 -1.84 1.28
C VAL A 114 -10.23 -0.51 1.00
N LEU A 115 -11.53 -0.54 0.66
CA LEU A 115 -12.28 0.69 0.42
C LEU A 115 -12.47 1.51 1.70
N ALA A 116 -12.73 0.85 2.84
CA ALA A 116 -12.80 1.54 4.12
C ALA A 116 -11.44 2.13 4.52
N HIS A 117 -10.35 1.40 4.31
CA HIS A 117 -8.99 1.88 4.54
C HIS A 117 -8.69 3.14 3.70
N ALA A 118 -8.91 3.08 2.39
CA ALA A 118 -8.74 4.22 1.49
C ALA A 118 -9.56 5.46 1.92
N GLU A 119 -10.82 5.26 2.35
CA GLU A 119 -11.64 6.35 2.89
C GLU A 119 -11.07 6.95 4.18
N HIS A 120 -10.53 6.13 5.07
CA HIS A 120 -9.88 6.61 6.28
C HIS A 120 -8.59 7.35 5.99
N GLU A 121 -7.75 6.89 5.07
CA GLU A 121 -6.54 7.59 4.65
C GLU A 121 -6.89 8.94 4.02
N GLU A 122 -7.82 8.98 3.08
CA GLU A 122 -8.26 10.21 2.42
C GLU A 122 -8.72 11.26 3.44
N HIS A 123 -9.54 10.85 4.42
CA HIS A 123 -10.12 11.76 5.40
C HIS A 123 -9.20 12.12 6.56
N GLU A 124 -8.50 11.14 7.13
CA GLU A 124 -7.78 11.28 8.39
C GLU A 124 -6.28 11.51 8.21
N GLU A 125 -5.71 11.12 7.07
CA GLU A 125 -4.28 11.26 6.77
C GLU A 125 -4.04 12.29 5.66
N PHE A 126 -4.49 12.02 4.44
CA PHE A 126 -4.13 12.79 3.25
C PHE A 126 -4.62 14.24 3.29
N ASN A 127 -5.85 14.48 3.74
CA ASN A 127 -6.38 15.83 3.89
C ASN A 127 -5.56 16.68 4.87
N ARG A 128 -5.11 16.06 5.96
CA ARG A 128 -4.28 16.73 6.97
C ARG A 128 -2.85 16.94 6.45
N LEU A 129 -2.28 15.93 5.79
CA LEU A 129 -0.96 16.04 5.17
C LEU A 129 -0.90 17.16 4.14
N ARG A 130 -1.95 17.30 3.31
CA ARG A 130 -2.06 18.39 2.33
C ARG A 130 -2.24 19.77 3.01
N ALA A 131 -2.82 19.82 4.21
CA ALA A 131 -2.98 21.06 4.96
C ALA A 131 -1.69 21.52 5.66
N GLU A 132 -0.83 20.58 6.07
CA GLU A 132 0.43 20.89 6.76
C GLU A 132 1.60 21.16 5.81
N LEU A 133 1.60 20.59 4.60
CA LEU A 133 2.72 20.67 3.67
C LEU A 133 2.55 21.76 2.61
N GLU A 134 3.65 22.45 2.31
CA GLU A 134 3.69 23.41 1.21
C GLU A 134 3.60 22.68 -0.16
N PRO A 135 3.10 23.35 -1.21
CA PRO A 135 2.93 22.72 -2.52
C PRO A 135 4.20 22.09 -3.11
N ASP A 136 5.38 22.68 -2.89
CA ASP A 136 6.64 22.15 -3.38
C ASP A 136 7.10 20.90 -2.60
N GLU A 137 6.77 20.81 -1.31
CA GLU A 137 7.00 19.61 -0.50
C GLU A 137 6.13 18.45 -0.98
N LEU A 138 4.85 18.71 -1.29
CA LEU A 138 3.96 17.68 -1.82
C LEU A 138 4.40 17.16 -3.20
N GLN A 139 4.98 18.02 -4.05
CA GLN A 139 5.56 17.60 -5.33
C GLN A 139 6.81 16.73 -5.16
N ARG A 140 7.68 17.07 -4.20
CA ARG A 140 8.84 16.24 -3.85
C ARG A 140 8.40 14.90 -3.26
N LEU A 141 7.37 14.91 -2.42
CA LEU A 141 6.80 13.70 -1.85
C LEU A 141 6.25 12.78 -2.95
N ARG A 142 5.60 13.33 -3.98
CA ARG A 142 5.16 12.55 -5.15
C ARG A 142 6.33 11.88 -5.85
N SER A 143 7.45 12.59 -6.01
CA SER A 143 8.63 12.01 -6.62
C SER A 143 9.21 10.86 -5.80
N ALA A 144 9.17 10.97 -4.46
CA ALA A 144 9.59 9.92 -3.54
C ALA A 144 8.64 8.71 -3.58
N VAL A 145 7.32 8.94 -3.58
CA VAL A 145 6.29 7.90 -3.76
C VAL A 145 6.54 7.10 -5.02
N LYS A 146 6.67 7.78 -6.18
CA LYS A 146 6.93 7.10 -7.46
C LYS A 146 8.23 6.32 -7.49
N PHE A 147 9.25 6.80 -6.76
CA PHE A 147 10.51 6.07 -6.61
C PHE A 147 10.32 4.82 -5.74
N ALA A 148 9.59 4.90 -4.64
CA ALA A 148 9.26 3.76 -3.79
C ALA A 148 8.47 2.70 -4.58
N GLU A 149 7.43 3.09 -5.32
CA GLU A 149 6.66 2.19 -6.19
C GLU A 149 7.53 1.48 -7.22
N ALA A 150 8.50 2.19 -7.83
CA ALA A 150 9.41 1.61 -8.81
C ALA A 150 10.38 0.57 -8.21
N MET A 151 10.66 0.68 -6.91
CA MET A 151 11.53 -0.23 -6.15
C MET A 151 10.75 -1.32 -5.41
N ALA A 152 9.42 -1.18 -5.31
CA ALA A 152 8.57 -2.10 -4.58
C ALA A 152 8.64 -3.52 -5.18
N PRO A 153 8.69 -4.56 -4.33
CA PRO A 153 8.66 -5.94 -4.81
C PRO A 153 7.35 -6.20 -5.53
N THR A 154 7.43 -6.49 -6.83
CA THR A 154 6.25 -6.68 -7.68
C THR A 154 5.55 -8.04 -7.50
N ARG A 155 5.96 -8.83 -6.50
CA ARG A 155 5.39 -10.13 -6.11
C ARG A 155 5.39 -10.32 -4.59
N PRO A 156 4.26 -10.69 -3.97
CA PRO A 156 4.24 -11.56 -2.80
C PRO A 156 4.51 -13.00 -3.27
N HIS A 157 5.31 -13.75 -2.53
CA HIS A 157 5.57 -15.17 -2.80
C HIS A 157 5.05 -16.01 -1.63
N PRO A 158 4.11 -16.95 -1.87
CA PRO A 158 3.91 -18.10 -1.00
C PRO A 158 4.89 -19.22 -1.41
N GLY A 159 5.77 -19.64 -0.50
CA GLY A 159 6.36 -20.99 -0.46
C GLY A 159 7.38 -21.40 -1.54
N VAL A 160 8.65 -21.00 -1.33
CA VAL A 160 9.96 -21.66 -1.62
C VAL A 160 10.17 -22.44 -2.94
N GLU A 161 11.17 -22.04 -3.73
CA GLU A 161 12.33 -22.83 -4.25
C GLU A 161 13.04 -22.02 -5.36
N SER A 162 14.37 -21.85 -5.41
CA SER A 162 15.43 -22.85 -5.40
C SER A 162 16.77 -22.17 -5.05
N ALA A 163 17.70 -22.95 -4.51
CA ALA A 163 19.03 -22.60 -3.97
C ALA A 163 20.02 -21.88 -4.93
N THR A 164 19.54 -21.33 -6.04
CA THR A 164 20.29 -20.48 -6.98
C THR A 164 19.78 -19.03 -7.01
N ALA A 165 18.71 -18.72 -6.26
CA ALA A 165 18.17 -17.35 -6.13
C ALA A 165 18.90 -16.49 -5.07
N ASN A 166 20.03 -16.97 -4.52
CA ASN A 166 20.85 -16.24 -3.55
C ASN A 166 21.82 -15.22 -4.19
N MET A 167 21.71 -14.91 -5.48
CA MET A 167 22.69 -14.05 -6.16
C MET A 167 22.19 -12.65 -6.56
N LEU A 168 20.98 -12.25 -6.16
CA LEU A 168 20.48 -10.88 -6.27
C LEU A 168 19.87 -10.44 -4.94
N VAL A 169 20.71 -10.46 -3.92
CA VAL A 169 20.50 -9.77 -2.65
C VAL A 169 20.49 -8.27 -2.96
N GLY A 170 19.30 -7.73 -3.20
CA GLY A 170 19.10 -6.29 -3.38
C GLY A 170 19.39 -5.51 -2.10
N PRO A 171 19.59 -4.18 -2.19
CA PRO A 171 20.09 -3.32 -1.11
C PRO A 171 19.23 -3.22 0.17
N PHE A 172 18.12 -3.96 0.28
CA PHE A 172 17.18 -3.86 1.40
C PHE A 172 17.26 -5.00 2.43
N ALA A 173 17.92 -6.13 2.12
CA ALA A 173 18.21 -7.13 3.15
C ALA A 173 19.10 -6.55 4.28
N ALA A 174 19.91 -5.53 3.97
CA ALA A 174 20.79 -4.85 4.94
C ALA A 174 20.04 -3.91 5.92
N MET A 175 18.78 -3.58 5.68
CA MET A 175 18.01 -2.69 6.56
C MET A 175 17.35 -3.44 7.72
N MET A 176 17.04 -4.73 7.56
CA MET A 176 16.46 -5.57 8.62
C MET A 176 17.45 -5.92 9.73
N ASP A 177 18.76 -5.98 9.46
CA ASP A 177 19.78 -6.30 10.49
C ASP A 177 19.94 -5.17 11.52
N ARG A 178 19.70 -3.91 11.13
CA ARG A 178 19.84 -2.76 12.05
C ARG A 178 18.75 -2.67 13.12
N ALA A 179 17.58 -3.28 12.90
CA ALA A 179 16.50 -3.29 13.88
C ALA A 179 16.68 -4.39 14.95
N LYS A 180 17.34 -5.50 14.62
CA LYS A 180 17.57 -6.62 15.57
C LYS A 180 18.73 -6.38 16.54
N ASP A 181 19.78 -5.67 16.11
CA ASP A 181 20.94 -5.39 16.97
C ASP A 181 20.63 -4.37 18.08
N ALA A 182 19.64 -3.49 17.88
CA ALA A 182 19.23 -2.52 18.90
C ALA A 182 18.42 -3.14 20.06
N ILE A 183 17.74 -4.27 19.82
CA ILE A 183 16.87 -4.94 20.81
C ILE A 183 17.65 -5.98 21.63
N THR A 184 18.69 -6.59 21.05
CA THR A 184 19.48 -7.61 21.75
C THR A 184 20.43 -6.98 22.79
N LYS A 185 20.83 -5.72 22.60
CA LYS A 185 21.76 -5.01 23.49
C LYS A 185 21.13 -4.43 24.77
N SER A 186 19.79 -4.37 24.86
CA SER A 186 19.08 -3.86 26.04
C SER A 186 18.64 -4.95 27.02
N ARG A 187 18.95 -6.23 26.74
CA ARG A 187 18.55 -7.37 27.58
C ARG A 187 19.72 -8.11 28.25
N THR A 188 20.93 -7.54 28.15
CA THR A 188 22.12 -7.98 28.89
C THR A 188 22.88 -6.76 29.44
N SER A 189 22.35 -6.18 30.51
CA SER A 189 23.10 -5.44 31.54
C SER A 189 22.27 -5.42 32.82
#